data_AF-A0A972UNL0-F1
#
_entry.id   AF-A0A972UNL0-F1
#
_cell.length_a   1.000
_cell.length_b   1.000
_cell.length_c   1.000
_cell.angle_alpha   90.00
_cell.angle_beta   90.00
_cell.angle_gamma   90.00
#
_symmetry.space_group_name_H-M   'P 1'
#
loop_
_entity.id
_entity.type
_entity.pdbx_description
1 polymer ?
#
loop_
_entity_poly.entity_id
_entity_poly.type
_entity_poly.pdbx_seq_one_letter_code
_entity_poly.pdbx_strand_id
1 'polypeptide(L)' 'VTHHTMYRTETRWPGYYYRADHPKLDDTDWHCFTLSQYDRDSGKWEMEKAPVYHIID' A
#
# COMPACT_ATOMS: atom_id res chain seq x y z
N VAL A 1 -4.86 -4.04 8.70
CA VAL A 1 -4.09 -4.91 7.76
C VAL A 1 -4.85 -5.12 6.46
N THR A 2 -6.04 -5.72 6.45
CA THR A 2 -6.77 -6.07 5.20
C THR A 2 -6.98 -4.89 4.24
N HIS A 3 -7.43 -3.73 4.71
CA HIS A 3 -7.61 -2.54 3.86
C HIS A 3 -6.31 -2.09 3.15
N HIS A 4 -5.18 -2.16 3.85
CA HIS A 4 -3.87 -1.82 3.28
C HIS A 4 -3.45 -2.81 2.20
N THR A 5 -3.61 -4.12 2.46
CA THR A 5 -3.30 -5.17 1.48
C THR A 5 -4.19 -5.06 0.24
N MET A 6 -5.47 -4.74 0.39
CA MET A 6 -6.40 -4.61 -0.73
C MET A 6 -6.17 -3.35 -1.55
N TYR A 7 -5.86 -2.21 -0.90
CA TYR A 7 -5.55 -0.96 -1.58
C TYR A 7 -4.27 -1.07 -2.42
N ARG A 8 -3.24 -1.75 -1.89
CA ARG A 8 -1.96 -1.94 -2.57
C ARG A 8 -2.04 -3.06 -3.61
N THR A 9 -1.99 -2.71 -4.89
CA THR A 9 -2.14 -3.66 -6.01
C THR A 9 -0.79 -4.19 -6.52
N GLU A 10 0.03 -4.73 -5.61
CA GLU A 10 1.31 -5.37 -5.90
C GLU A 10 1.67 -6.41 -4.83
N THR A 11 2.70 -7.22 -5.10
CA THR A 11 3.37 -8.05 -4.10
C THR A 11 4.76 -7.46 -3.83
N ARG A 12 4.86 -6.60 -2.82
CA ARG A 12 6.10 -5.91 -2.43
C ARG A 12 7.07 -6.78 -1.62
N TRP A 13 6.52 -7.63 -0.75
CA TRP A 13 7.31 -8.44 0.19
C TRP A 13 6.99 -9.93 0.03
N PRO A 14 7.40 -10.54 -1.11
CA PRO A 14 7.26 -11.98 -1.29
C PRO A 14 8.03 -12.71 -0.18
N GLY A 15 7.38 -13.70 0.44
CA GLY A 15 7.87 -14.40 1.63
C GLY A 15 7.14 -13.98 2.91
N TYR A 16 6.64 -12.74 2.98
CA TYR A 16 5.73 -12.32 4.05
C TYR A 16 4.27 -12.53 3.65
N TYR A 17 3.87 -12.07 2.46
CA TYR A 17 2.57 -12.39 1.87
C TYR A 17 2.63 -12.32 0.34
N TYR A 18 1.63 -12.90 -0.31
CA TYR A 18 1.51 -12.91 -1.76
C TYR A 18 0.10 -12.45 -2.17
N ARG A 19 0.01 -11.52 -3.13
CA ARG A 19 -1.23 -11.20 -3.83
C ARG A 19 -1.29 -11.95 -5.14
N ALA A 20 -2.14 -12.97 -5.22
CA ALA A 20 -2.25 -13.81 -6.41
C ALA A 20 -2.70 -13.04 -7.66
N ASP A 21 -3.51 -11.99 -7.49
CA ASP A 21 -4.00 -11.11 -8.56
C ASP A 21 -3.01 -10.02 -8.96
N HIS A 22 -2.06 -9.68 -8.08
CA HIS A 22 -0.95 -8.76 -8.37
C HIS A 22 0.38 -9.34 -7.85
N PRO A 23 0.93 -10.38 -8.51
CA PRO A 23 2.02 -11.18 -7.95
C PRO A 23 3.40 -10.53 -8.07
N LYS A 24 3.53 -9.44 -8.82
CA LYS A 24 4.81 -8.76 -9.08
C LYS A 24 4.94 -7.51 -8.21
N LEU A 25 6.19 -7.12 -8.00
CA LEU A 25 6.58 -5.82 -7.46
C LEU A 25 6.45 -4.75 -8.55
N ASP A 26 5.92 -3.58 -8.19
CA ASP A 26 5.64 -2.46 -9.08
C ASP A 26 6.25 -1.16 -8.52
N ASP A 27 7.46 -0.82 -8.96
CA ASP A 27 8.10 0.44 -8.55
C ASP A 27 7.60 1.68 -9.31
N THR A 28 6.87 1.50 -10.42
CA THR A 28 6.36 2.63 -11.20
C THR A 28 5.22 3.30 -10.44
N ASP A 29 4.25 2.52 -9.97
CA ASP A 29 3.04 3.06 -9.33
C ASP A 29 3.04 2.89 -7.81
N TRP A 30 3.86 1.98 -7.28
CA TRP A 30 3.82 1.57 -5.88
C TRP A 30 5.14 1.73 -5.13
N HIS A 31 6.12 2.46 -5.66
CA HIS A 31 7.25 2.94 -4.85
C HIS A 31 6.83 4.11 -3.93
N CYS A 32 5.90 3.83 -3.03
CA CYS A 32 5.25 4.78 -2.13
C CYS A 32 4.82 4.11 -0.82
N PHE A 33 4.60 4.92 0.21
CA PHE A 33 3.91 4.50 1.42
C PHE A 33 2.40 4.46 1.19
N THR A 34 1.74 3.47 1.80
CA THR A 34 0.28 3.41 1.87
C THR A 34 -0.15 3.94 3.23
N LEU A 35 -0.89 5.05 3.24
CA LEU A 35 -1.44 5.65 4.45
C LEU A 35 -2.94 5.42 4.51
N SER A 36 -3.49 5.51 5.71
CA SER A 36 -4.92 5.37 5.94
C SER A 36 -5.39 6.21 7.11
N GLN A 37 -6.56 6.81 6.98
CA GLN A 37 -7.27 7.45 8.07
C GLN A 37 -8.65 6.82 8.22
N TYR A 38 -9.04 6.51 9.46
CA TYR A 38 -10.38 6.06 9.78
C TYR A 38 -11.19 7.21 10.37
N ASP A 39 -12.33 7.49 9.77
CA ASP A 39 -13.33 8.39 10.33
C ASP A 39 -14.32 7.59 11.18
N ARG A 40 -14.37 7.91 12.47
CA ARG A 40 -15.23 7.25 13.46
C ARG A 40 -16.70 7.60 13.30
N ASP A 41 -17.03 8.77 12.74
CA ASP A 41 -18.40 9.26 12.66
C ASP A 41 -19.11 8.66 11.45
N SER A 42 -18.43 8.61 10.30
CA SER A 42 -18.96 7.94 9.09
C SER A 42 -18.64 6.45 9.01
N GLY A 43 -17.68 5.96 9.81
CA GLY A 43 -17.20 4.59 9.77
C GLY A 43 -16.40 4.24 8.52
N LYS A 44 -15.92 5.23 7.76
CA LYS A 44 -15.22 5.04 6.49
C LYS A 44 -13.70 5.08 6.67
N TRP A 45 -13.01 4.35 5.79
CA TRP A 45 -11.56 4.42 5.64
C TRP A 45 -11.22 5.25 4.42
N GLU A 46 -10.39 6.27 4.61
CA GLU A 46 -9.71 6.99 3.54
C GLU A 46 -8.30 6.42 3.38
N MET A 47 -7.90 6.19 2.14
CA MET A 47 -6.63 5.55 1.80
C MET A 47 -5.88 6.46 0.82
N GLU A 48 -4.59 6.64 1.03
CA GLU A 48 -3.76 7.48 0.18
C GLU A 48 -2.36 6.90 -0.07
N LYS A 49 -1.73 7.40 -1.13
CA LYS A 49 -0.32 7.15 -1.44
C LYS A 49 0.50 8.36 -1.01
N ALA A 50 1.57 8.14 -0.27
CA ALA A 50 2.56 9.17 0.05
C ALA A 50 3.93 8.81 -0.56
N PRO A 51 4.64 9.78 -1.16
CA PRO A 51 5.91 9.50 -1.82
C PRO A 51 6.97 9.02 -0.83
N VAL A 52 7.88 8.16 -1.32
CA VAL A 52 9.14 7.87 -0.61
C VAL A 52 10.14 8.98 -0.95
N TYR A 53 10.68 9.63 0.08
CA TYR A 53 11.78 10.58 -0.07
C TYR A 53 13.09 9.89 0.29
N HIS A 54 13.97 9.74 -0.70
CA HIS A 54 15.33 9.22 -0.50
C HIS A 54 16.21 10.33 0.06
N ILE A 55 16.72 10.15 1.28
CA ILE A 55 17.60 11.12 1.96
C ILE A 55 19.06 10.93 1.52
N ILE A 56 19.40 9.72 1.07
CA ILE A 56 20.71 9.30 0.59
C ILE A 56 20.45 8.49 -0.70
N ASP A 57 21.34 8.64 -1.68
CA ASP A 57 21.35 7.85 -2.91
C ASP A 57 21.87 6.42 -2.69
#